data_AF-A0A259ITV7-F1
#
_entry.id   AF-A0A259ITV7-F1
#
_cell.length_a   1.000
_cell.length_b   1.000
_cell.length_c   1.000
_cell.angle_alpha   90.00
_cell.angle_beta   90.00
_cell.angle_gamma   90.00
#
_symmetry.space_group_name_H-M   'P 1'
#
loop_
_entity.id
_entity.type
_entity.pdbx_description
1 polymer ?
#
loop_
_entity_poly.entity_id
_entity_poly.type
_entity_poly.pdbx_seq_one_letter_code
_entity_poly.pdbx_strand_id
1 'polypeptide(L)'
;MLSPDRAARRPAFRILRLATLLAVAGALTGCFRPMYASDNTQAGPALKEKLASIQVVRIEGELGNELRNDLIFALTGGAGNPSDAPYKLYMKVKSTSSYAIVNTSSGLPE
;
A
#
# COMPACT_ATOMS: atom_id res chain seq x y z
N MET A 1 -10.23 -42.99 57.26
CA MET A 1 -10.41 -43.80 56.04
C MET A 1 -10.26 -42.89 54.83
N LEU A 2 -9.30 -43.27 53.98
CA LEU A 2 -8.84 -42.60 52.75
C LEU A 2 -9.97 -42.46 51.71
N SER A 3 -10.11 -41.29 51.10
CA SER A 3 -9.60 -41.00 49.75
C SER A 3 -10.39 -39.87 49.08
N PRO A 4 -9.75 -38.74 48.71
CA PRO A 4 -10.37 -37.71 47.88
C PRO A 4 -10.02 -37.95 46.40
N ASP A 5 -10.83 -38.74 45.69
CA ASP A 5 -10.69 -38.89 44.22
C ASP A 5 -11.68 -38.00 43.47
N ARG A 6 -11.28 -36.75 43.20
CA ARG A 6 -11.98 -35.93 42.18
C ARG A 6 -11.15 -34.94 41.36
N ALA A 7 -9.84 -34.86 41.51
CA ALA A 7 -9.09 -33.71 40.98
C ALA A 7 -7.75 -34.07 40.31
N ALA A 8 -7.75 -34.82 39.20
CA ALA A 8 -6.46 -35.09 38.52
C ALA A 8 -6.47 -35.17 36.97
N ARG A 9 -7.59 -34.90 36.27
CA ARG A 9 -7.62 -35.04 34.79
C ARG A 9 -8.05 -33.78 34.01
N ARG A 10 -7.64 -32.58 34.44
CA ARG A 10 -8.02 -31.33 33.75
C ARG A 10 -6.91 -30.32 33.38
N PRO A 11 -5.61 -30.48 33.70
CA PRO A 11 -4.60 -29.52 33.23
C PRO A 11 -4.13 -29.84 31.79
N ALA A 12 -3.82 -31.09 31.49
CA ALA A 12 -3.26 -31.49 30.19
C ALA A 12 -4.19 -31.20 29.01
N PHE A 13 -5.49 -31.45 29.19
CA PHE A 13 -6.51 -31.19 28.15
C PHE A 13 -6.74 -29.69 27.92
N ARG A 14 -6.52 -28.84 28.94
CA ARG A 14 -6.61 -27.39 28.82
C ARG A 14 -5.40 -26.81 28.10
N ILE A 15 -4.20 -27.32 28.40
CA ILE A 15 -2.95 -26.92 27.74
C ILE A 15 -2.99 -27.27 26.26
N LEU A 16 -3.46 -28.48 25.91
CA LEU A 16 -3.60 -28.91 24.52
C LEU A 16 -4.56 -28.01 23.73
N ARG A 17 -5.71 -27.65 24.32
CA ARG A 17 -6.67 -26.72 23.69
C ARG A 17 -6.08 -25.34 23.45
N LEU A 18 -5.31 -24.83 24.43
CA LEU A 18 -4.70 -23.51 24.32
C LEU A 18 -3.60 -23.49 23.24
N ALA A 19 -2.81 -24.56 23.16
CA ALA A 19 -1.80 -24.74 22.10
C ALA A 19 -2.45 -24.83 20.71
N THR A 20 -3.57 -25.55 20.56
CA THR A 20 -4.31 -25.60 19.29
C THR A 20 -4.90 -24.25 18.90
N LEU A 21 -5.41 -23.46 19.86
CA LEU A 21 -5.93 -22.12 19.59
C LEU A 21 -4.83 -21.16 19.14
N LEU A 22 -3.66 -21.21 19.80
CA LEU A 22 -2.50 -20.41 19.40
C LEU A 22 -1.96 -20.81 18.02
N ALA A 23 -1.90 -22.10 17.72
CA ALA A 23 -1.46 -22.59 16.41
C ALA A 23 -2.41 -22.15 15.28
N VAL A 24 -3.73 -22.24 15.49
CA VAL A 24 -4.73 -21.78 14.51
C VAL A 24 -4.67 -20.26 14.36
N ALA A 25 -4.57 -19.51 15.47
CA ALA A 25 -4.44 -18.05 15.43
C ALA A 25 -3.16 -17.61 14.69
N GLY A 26 -2.02 -18.25 14.94
CA GLY A 26 -0.76 -17.96 14.26
C GLY A 26 -0.76 -18.34 12.77
N ALA A 27 -1.51 -19.37 12.37
CA ALA A 27 -1.66 -19.71 10.95
C ALA A 27 -2.46 -18.67 10.16
N LEU A 28 -3.37 -17.94 10.82
CA LEU A 28 -4.25 -16.94 10.19
C LEU A 28 -3.59 -15.55 10.04
N THR A 29 -2.50 -15.25 10.77
CA THR A 29 -1.85 -13.92 10.71
C THR A 29 -1.12 -13.63 9.40
N GLY A 30 -0.93 -14.64 8.52
CA GLY A 30 -0.23 -14.48 7.23
C GLY A 30 -1.12 -14.06 6.05
N CYS A 31 -2.44 -13.99 6.21
CA CYS A 31 -3.38 -13.72 5.11
C CYS A 31 -3.62 -12.22 4.85
N PHE A 32 -3.21 -11.35 5.78
CA PHE A 32 -3.35 -9.90 5.64
C PHE A 32 -2.06 -9.30 5.08
N ARG A 33 -1.97 -9.23 3.75
CA ARG A 33 -0.93 -8.43 3.07
C ARG A 33 -1.47 -7.02 2.83
N PRO A 34 -0.86 -5.97 3.40
CA PRO A 34 -1.27 -4.62 3.06
C PRO A 34 -0.98 -4.39 1.58
N MET A 35 -1.91 -3.75 0.87
CA MET A 35 -1.79 -3.50 -0.57
C MET A 35 -0.54 -2.67 -0.91
N TYR A 36 -0.07 -1.84 0.03
CA TYR A 36 1.13 -1.02 -0.08
C TYR A 36 2.37 -1.65 0.58
N ALA A 37 2.37 -2.95 0.86
CA ALA A 37 3.58 -3.64 1.29
C ALA A 37 4.67 -3.48 0.21
N SER A 38 5.89 -3.14 0.61
CA SER A 38 7.05 -3.14 -0.30
C SER A 38 7.43 -4.54 -0.78
N ASP A 39 6.96 -5.58 -0.08
CA ASP A 39 7.31 -6.98 -0.27
C ASP A 39 6.21 -7.73 -1.03
N ASN A 40 5.77 -7.15 -2.14
CA ASN A 40 4.87 -7.79 -3.08
C ASN A 40 5.67 -8.84 -3.87
N THR A 41 5.28 -10.12 -3.79
CA THR A 41 6.00 -11.23 -4.46
C THR A 41 6.10 -11.07 -5.99
N GLN A 42 5.23 -10.26 -6.61
CA GLN A 42 5.29 -9.96 -8.06
C GLN A 42 6.19 -8.78 -8.43
N ALA A 43 6.46 -7.88 -7.48
CA ALA A 43 7.19 -6.64 -7.69
C ALA A 43 7.97 -6.35 -6.41
N GLY A 44 9.04 -7.10 -6.20
CA GLY A 44 9.89 -6.98 -5.02
C GLY A 44 10.67 -5.65 -4.97
N PRO A 45 11.47 -5.43 -3.91
CA PRO A 45 12.24 -4.20 -3.70
C PRO A 45 13.13 -3.80 -4.89
N ALA A 46 13.60 -4.79 -5.68
CA ALA A 46 14.35 -4.55 -6.90
C ALA A 46 13.58 -3.71 -7.94
N LEU A 47 12.25 -3.83 -8.05
CA LEU A 47 11.47 -3.01 -8.99
C LEU A 47 11.49 -1.53 -8.58
N LYS A 48 11.35 -1.26 -7.27
CA LYS A 48 11.40 0.11 -6.74
C LYS A 48 12.74 0.78 -7.07
N GLU A 49 13.84 0.05 -6.89
CA GLU A 49 15.18 0.55 -7.25
C GLU A 49 15.32 0.83 -8.75
N LYS A 50 14.76 -0.03 -9.61
CA LYS A 50 14.76 0.20 -11.06
C LYS A 50 13.91 1.40 -11.45
N LEU A 51 12.74 1.58 -10.83
CA LEU A 51 11.87 2.73 -11.09
C LEU A 51 12.47 4.05 -10.59
N ALA A 52 13.22 4.02 -9.49
CA ALA A 52 13.96 5.19 -8.99
C ALA A 52 15.07 5.64 -9.97
N SER A 53 15.51 4.77 -10.89
CA SER A 53 16.49 5.10 -11.92
C SER A 53 15.89 5.74 -13.17
N ILE A 54 14.61 6.09 -13.18
CA ILE A 54 13.95 6.75 -14.32
C ILE A 54 14.02 8.28 -14.15
N GLN A 55 14.52 8.97 -15.16
CA GLN A 55 14.51 10.44 -15.21
C GLN A 55 13.17 10.94 -15.75
N VAL A 56 12.47 11.76 -14.97
CA VAL A 56 11.26 12.45 -15.39
C VAL A 56 11.65 13.75 -16.10
N VAL A 57 11.45 13.78 -17.42
CA VAL A 57 11.76 14.95 -18.25
C VAL A 57 10.77 16.07 -17.94
N ARG A 58 11.15 17.30 -18.27
CA ARG A 58 10.28 18.48 -18.14
C ARG A 58 8.94 18.23 -18.84
N ILE A 59 7.85 18.36 -18.09
CA ILE A 59 6.47 18.41 -18.62
C ILE A 59 6.07 19.89 -18.67
N GLU A 60 5.47 20.33 -19.76
CA GLU A 60 5.03 21.72 -19.94
C GLU A 60 3.71 22.01 -19.19
N GLY A 61 3.52 23.27 -18.82
CA GLY A 61 2.33 23.75 -18.10
C GLY A 61 2.41 23.60 -16.58
N GLU A 62 1.60 24.37 -15.85
CA GLU A 62 1.57 24.37 -14.38
C GLU A 62 1.26 22.98 -13.80
N LEU A 63 0.18 22.36 -14.29
CA LEU A 63 -0.18 20.98 -13.93
C LEU A 63 0.94 19.98 -14.27
N GLY A 64 1.68 20.23 -15.36
CA GLY A 64 2.83 19.41 -15.72
C GLY A 64 3.97 19.52 -14.70
N ASN A 65 4.16 20.69 -14.09
CA ASN A 65 5.19 20.91 -13.05
C ASN A 65 4.85 20.15 -11.78
N GLU A 66 3.60 20.28 -11.34
CA GLU A 66 3.09 19.61 -10.15
C GLU A 66 3.15 18.08 -10.33
N LEU A 67 2.58 17.58 -11.43
CA LEU A 67 2.61 16.15 -11.76
C LEU A 67 4.05 15.61 -11.84
N ARG A 68 4.97 16.39 -12.42
CA ARG A 68 6.38 16.01 -12.49
C ARG A 68 7.00 15.89 -11.10
N ASN A 69 6.74 16.83 -10.19
CA ASN A 69 7.28 16.80 -8.84
C ASN A 69 6.74 15.60 -8.05
N ASP A 70 5.44 15.33 -8.17
CA ASP A 70 4.78 14.18 -7.53
C ASP A 70 5.32 12.85 -8.06
N LEU A 71 5.52 12.74 -9.38
CA LEU A 71 6.11 11.55 -10.00
C LEU A 71 7.55 11.32 -9.53
N ILE A 72 8.38 12.37 -9.47
CA ILE A 72 9.75 12.25 -8.96
C ILE A 72 9.72 11.75 -7.52
N PHE A 73 8.84 12.29 -6.68
CA PHE A 73 8.70 11.86 -5.29
C PHE A 73 8.23 10.39 -5.20
N ALA A 74 7.22 10.00 -5.97
CA ALA A 74 6.69 8.64 -5.97
C ALA A 74 7.74 7.59 -6.42
N LEU A 75 8.57 7.92 -7.40
CA LEU A 75 9.59 7.00 -7.94
C LEU A 75 10.83 6.92 -7.05
N THR A 76 11.26 8.05 -6.47
CA THR A 76 12.55 8.16 -5.77
C THR A 76 12.45 8.25 -4.25
N GLY A 77 11.26 8.44 -3.70
CA GLY A 77 11.05 8.68 -2.28
C GLY A 77 11.63 9.99 -1.77
N GLY A 78 11.86 10.97 -2.66
CA GLY A 78 12.40 12.28 -2.31
C GLY A 78 13.91 12.46 -2.55
N ALA A 79 14.60 11.46 -3.11
CA ALA A 79 16.01 11.59 -3.51
C ALA A 79 16.23 12.56 -4.69
N GLY A 80 15.16 13.00 -5.34
CA GLY A 80 15.20 13.93 -6.45
C GLY A 80 15.27 13.23 -7.80
N ASN A 81 15.27 14.01 -8.88
CA ASN A 81 15.27 13.47 -10.23
C ASN A 81 16.69 13.02 -10.62
N PRO A 82 16.92 11.75 -11.03
CA PRO A 82 18.24 11.31 -11.44
C PRO A 82 18.70 12.08 -12.69
N SER A 83 19.95 12.56 -12.68
CA SER A 83 20.51 13.38 -13.77
C SER A 83 21.02 12.53 -14.94
N ASP A 84 21.45 11.29 -14.69
CA ASP A 84 22.06 10.38 -15.68
C ASP A 84 21.39 9.01 -15.67
N ALA A 85 20.07 9.02 -15.82
CA ALA A 85 19.23 7.83 -15.83
C ALA A 85 19.35 7.04 -17.14
N PRO A 86 19.38 5.70 -17.11
CA PRO A 86 19.31 4.87 -18.31
C PRO A 86 17.98 5.02 -19.07
N TYR A 87 16.92 5.49 -18.41
CA TYR A 87 15.60 5.66 -18.99
C TYR A 87 15.07 7.08 -18.75
N LYS A 88 14.41 7.64 -19.76
CA LYS A 88 13.79 8.96 -19.72
C LYS A 88 12.29 8.84 -19.98
N LEU A 89 11.49 9.38 -19.06
CA LEU A 89 10.03 9.44 -19.19
C LEU A 89 9.63 10.77 -19.84
N TYR A 90 9.04 10.68 -21.04
CA TYR A 90 8.42 11.79 -21.74
C TYR A 90 6.90 11.67 -21.64
N MET A 91 6.22 12.75 -21.27
CA MET A 91 4.78 12.76 -21.05
C MET A 91 4.15 14.03 -21.60
N LYS A 92 2.96 13.89 -22.19
CA LYS A 92 2.08 15.01 -22.57
C LYS A 92 0.82 14.94 -21.73
N VAL A 93 0.55 16.01 -20.99
CA VAL A 93 -0.63 16.10 -20.12
C VAL A 93 -1.71 16.90 -20.83
N LYS A 94 -2.92 16.34 -20.87
CA LYS A 94 -4.12 17.03 -21.36
C LYS A 94 -5.11 17.10 -20.20
N SER A 95 -5.43 18.31 -19.77
CA SER A 95 -6.45 18.55 -18.74
C SER A 95 -7.73 19.04 -19.39
N THR A 96 -8.85 18.44 -18.99
CA THR A 96 -10.20 18.89 -19.37
C THR A 96 -10.97 19.09 -18.08
N SER A 97 -11.53 20.28 -17.88
CA SER A 97 -12.42 20.56 -16.76
C SER A 97 -13.86 20.71 -17.27
N SER A 98 -14.81 20.13 -16.56
CA SER A 98 -16.25 20.26 -16.81
C SER A 98 -16.90 20.80 -15.53
N TYR A 99 -17.67 21.87 -15.66
CA TYR A 99 -18.41 22.47 -14.56
C TYR A 99 -19.90 22.30 -14.84
N ALA A 100 -20.62 21.71 -13.88
CA ALA A 100 -22.07 21.77 -13.88
C ALA A 100 -22.48 23.10 -13.25
N ILE A 101 -23.18 23.94 -14.01
CA ILE A 101 -23.79 25.15 -13.45
C ILE A 101 -25.06 24.70 -12.72
N VAL A 102 -25.05 24.83 -11.40
CA VAL A 102 -26.21 24.59 -10.54
C VAL A 102 -26.80 25.92 -10.11
N ASN A 103 -28.09 26.08 -10.32
CA ASN A 103 -28.82 27.26 -9.91
C ASN A 103 -28.97 27.26 -8.38
N THR A 104 -28.42 28.27 -7.71
CA THR A 104 -28.40 28.33 -6.23
C THR A 104 -29.76 28.60 -5.59
N SER A 105 -30.75 29.07 -6.37
CA SER A 105 -32.11 29.33 -5.88
C SER A 105 -33.04 28.12 -6.04
N SER A 106 -32.83 27.29 -7.07
CA SER A 106 -33.70 26.13 -7.34
C SER A 106 -33.03 24.78 -7.03
N GLY A 107 -31.70 24.73 -6.88
CA GLY A 107 -30.94 23.50 -6.64
C GLY A 107 -30.90 22.53 -7.83
N LEU A 108 -31.38 22.97 -8.99
CA LEU A 108 -31.44 22.18 -10.23
C LEU A 108 -30.24 22.52 -11.14
N PRO A 109 -29.76 21.55 -11.95
CA PRO A 109 -28.82 21.84 -13.03
C PRO A 109 -29.49 22.67 -14.13
N GLU A 110 -28.75 23.60 -14.73
CA GLU A 110 -29.17 24.35 -15.94
C GLU A 110 -28.95 23.54 -17.22
#